data_AF-P82628-F1
#
_entry.id   AF-P82628-F1
#
_cell.length_a   1.000
_cell.length_b   1.000
_cell.length_c   1.000
_cell.angle_alpha   90.00
_cell.angle_beta   90.00
_cell.angle_gamma   90.00
#
_symmetry.space_group_name_H-M   'P 1'
#
loop_
_entity.id
_entity.type
_entity.pdbx_description
1 polymer ?
#
loop_
_entity_poly.entity_id
_entity_poly.type
_entity_poly.pdbx_seq_one_letter_code
_entity_poly.pdbx_strand_id
1 'polypeptide(L)'
;MKVEVIFLASCVLFSLIHAHLSHEEPMKEPEYCRWTNAFNGTCSDRGNPQTMCFFDFLDAHTARVMPKNCACNDLPGNKRYCECSFVCNS
;
A
#
# COMPACT_ATOMS: atom_id res chain seq x y z
N MET A 1 20.47 -9.39 52.52
CA MET A 1 20.31 -8.03 51.98
C MET A 1 20.86 -7.80 50.56
N LYS A 2 21.67 -8.69 49.96
CA LYS A 2 22.19 -8.47 48.57
C LYS A 2 21.25 -8.94 47.46
N VAL A 3 20.48 -10.00 47.69
CA VAL A 3 19.58 -10.60 46.68
C VAL A 3 18.42 -9.66 46.33
N GLU A 4 17.81 -9.03 47.34
CA GLU A 4 16.73 -8.05 47.16
C GLU A 4 17.12 -6.89 46.24
N VAL A 5 18.34 -6.36 46.40
CA VAL A 5 18.84 -5.24 45.59
C VAL A 5 19.03 -5.65 44.12
N ILE A 6 19.53 -6.87 43.88
CA ILE A 6 19.71 -7.39 42.53
C ILE A 6 18.35 -7.60 41.84
N PHE A 7 17.35 -8.10 42.59
CA PHE A 7 16.00 -8.31 42.07
C PHE A 7 15.31 -6.99 41.71
N LEU A 8 15.43 -5.96 42.55
CA LEU A 8 14.89 -4.64 42.24
C LEU A 8 15.57 -4.00 41.02
N ALA A 9 16.90 -4.13 40.90
CA ALA A 9 17.63 -3.62 39.75
C ALA A 9 17.20 -4.32 38.44
N SER A 10 16.97 -5.64 38.46
CA SER A 10 16.50 -6.36 37.28
C SER A 10 15.07 -5.94 36.89
N CYS A 11 14.16 -5.79 37.85
CA CYS A 11 12.79 -5.31 37.57
C CYS A 11 12.77 -3.92 36.93
N VAL A 12 13.61 -2.99 37.41
CA VAL A 12 13.73 -1.64 36.82
C VAL A 12 14.26 -1.71 35.38
N LEU A 13 15.28 -2.53 35.13
CA LEU A 13 15.82 -2.74 33.78
C LEU A 13 14.77 -3.35 32.84
N PHE A 14 14.03 -4.38 33.26
CA PHE A 14 12.98 -4.99 32.45
C PHE A 14 11.82 -4.02 32.15
N SER A 15 11.47 -3.17 33.12
CA SER A 15 10.42 -2.15 32.94
C SER A 15 10.86 -1.09 31.94
N LEU A 16 12.12 -0.65 31.99
CA LEU A 16 12.69 0.29 31.01
C LEU A 16 12.73 -0.32 29.60
N ILE A 17 13.16 -1.58 29.47
CA ILE A 17 13.20 -2.28 28.18
C ILE A 17 11.79 -2.43 27.59
N HIS A 18 10.79 -2.80 28.40
CA HIS A 18 9.40 -2.85 27.93
C HIS A 18 8.89 -1.48 27.49
N ALA A 19 9.21 -0.40 28.21
CA ALA A 19 8.80 0.94 27.83
C ALA A 19 9.41 1.38 26.48
N HIS A 20 10.68 1.03 26.22
CA HIS A 20 11.33 1.32 24.94
C HIS A 20 10.81 0.47 23.79
N LEU A 21 10.46 -0.79 24.02
CA LEU A 21 9.90 -1.68 23.00
C LEU A 21 8.42 -1.39 22.70
N SER A 22 7.67 -0.86 23.66
CA SER A 22 6.24 -0.55 23.48
C SER A 22 5.99 0.72 22.65
N HIS A 23 7.06 1.40 22.20
CA HIS A 23 6.95 2.58 21.36
C HIS A 23 6.83 2.22 19.87
N GLU A 24 5.94 1.27 19.56
CA GLU A 24 5.49 1.08 18.19
C GLU A 24 4.50 2.22 17.91
N GLU A 25 4.96 3.24 17.16
CA GLU A 25 4.03 4.25 16.66
C GLU A 25 2.91 3.53 15.92
N PRO A 26 1.62 3.87 16.16
CA PRO A 26 0.53 3.23 15.47
C PRO A 26 0.77 3.39 13.98
N MET A 27 1.07 2.29 13.29
CA MET A 27 1.31 2.29 11.85
C MET A 27 0.11 2.95 11.19
N LYS A 28 0.29 4.18 10.70
CA LYS A 28 -0.77 4.91 10.03
C LYS A 28 -1.13 4.13 8.77
N GLU A 29 -2.39 3.71 8.68
CA GLU A 29 -2.88 3.01 7.50
C GLU A 29 -2.65 3.89 6.26
N PRO A 30 -2.05 3.37 5.18
CA PRO A 30 -1.76 4.17 4.00
C PRO A 30 -3.06 4.66 3.37
N GLU A 31 -3.07 5.94 3.01
CA GLU A 31 -4.18 6.53 2.27
C GLU A 31 -4.11 6.13 0.79
N TYR A 32 -5.19 5.55 0.28
CA TYR A 32 -5.31 5.15 -1.12
C TYR A 32 -6.16 6.15 -1.90
N CYS A 33 -5.68 6.60 -3.05
CA CYS A 33 -6.53 7.24 -4.06
C CYS A 33 -6.76 6.34 -5.26
N ARG A 34 -7.67 6.81 -6.11
CA ARG A 34 -8.06 6.16 -7.35
C ARG A 34 -7.44 6.91 -8.52
N TRP A 35 -6.82 6.15 -9.40
CA TRP A 35 -6.48 6.60 -10.74
C TRP A 35 -7.46 6.01 -11.73
N THR A 36 -7.99 6.85 -12.60
CA THR A 36 -8.97 6.43 -13.60
C THR A 36 -8.63 7.05 -14.94
N ASN A 37 -8.70 6.28 -16.01
CA ASN A 37 -8.48 6.79 -17.35
C ASN A 37 -9.25 5.98 -18.41
N ALA A 38 -9.56 6.62 -19.55
CA ALA A 38 -10.24 5.99 -20.67
C ALA A 38 -9.31 5.90 -21.88
N PHE A 39 -9.25 4.74 -22.50
CA PHE A 39 -8.42 4.44 -23.66
C PHE A 39 -9.28 3.96 -24.83
N ASN A 40 -8.76 4.05 -26.04
CA ASN A 40 -9.35 3.38 -27.20
C ASN A 40 -9.09 1.87 -27.14
N GLY A 41 -9.99 1.09 -27.72
CA GLY A 41 -9.97 -0.37 -27.70
C GLY A 41 -10.89 -0.96 -26.62
N THR A 42 -10.90 -2.28 -26.52
CA THR A 42 -11.64 -3.05 -25.53
C THR A 42 -10.72 -3.63 -24.46
N CYS A 43 -11.28 -4.03 -23.32
CA CYS A 43 -10.57 -4.74 -22.26
C CYS A 43 -9.99 -6.08 -22.72
N SER A 44 -10.50 -6.64 -23.81
CA SER A 44 -10.06 -7.93 -24.37
C SER A 44 -8.98 -7.80 -25.45
N ASP A 45 -8.57 -6.58 -25.81
CA ASP A 45 -7.66 -6.36 -26.94
C ASP A 45 -6.22 -6.81 -26.65
N ARG A 46 -5.77 -6.81 -25.38
CA ARG A 46 -4.37 -7.04 -25.00
C ARG A 46 -4.22 -7.91 -23.76
N GLY A 47 -4.52 -9.20 -23.90
CA GLY A 47 -4.25 -10.19 -22.85
C GLY A 47 -5.10 -9.98 -21.60
N ASN A 48 -4.50 -10.10 -20.41
CA ASN A 48 -5.24 -9.92 -19.15
C ASN A 48 -5.63 -8.44 -18.96
N PRO A 49 -6.94 -8.12 -18.83
CA PRO A 49 -7.40 -6.74 -18.71
C PRO A 49 -6.82 -5.98 -17.51
N GLN A 50 -6.61 -6.66 -16.38
CA GLN A 50 -6.04 -6.06 -15.18
C GLN A 50 -4.56 -5.71 -15.38
N THR A 51 -3.81 -6.61 -16.01
CA THR A 51 -2.41 -6.42 -16.34
C THR A 51 -2.22 -5.27 -17.35
N MET A 52 -3.13 -5.15 -18.31
CA MET A 52 -3.13 -4.03 -19.25
C MET A 52 -3.30 -2.69 -18.51
N CYS A 53 -4.34 -2.54 -17.68
CA CYS A 53 -4.55 -1.30 -16.91
C CYS A 53 -3.40 -1.02 -15.93
N PHE A 54 -2.78 -2.07 -15.38
CA PHE A 54 -1.57 -1.95 -14.57
C PHE A 54 -0.41 -1.31 -15.35
N PHE A 55 -0.14 -1.77 -16.57
CA PHE A 55 0.89 -1.17 -17.42
C PHE A 55 0.52 0.24 -17.89
N ASP A 56 -0.74 0.49 -18.25
CA ASP A 56 -1.18 1.84 -18.61
C ASP A 56 -1.01 2.84 -17.44
N PHE A 57 -1.20 2.38 -16.18
CA PHE A 57 -0.91 3.19 -15.00
C PHE A 57 0.58 3.51 -14.91
N LEU A 58 1.46 2.52 -15.10
CA LEU A 58 2.92 2.67 -15.06
C LEU A 58 3.47 3.51 -16.22
N ASP A 59 2.78 3.58 -17.35
CA ASP A 59 3.14 4.49 -18.44
C ASP A 59 2.79 5.95 -18.08
N ALA A 60 1.74 6.17 -17.28
CA ALA A 60 1.30 7.49 -16.83
C ALA A 60 2.01 7.98 -15.55
N HIS A 61 2.58 7.08 -14.75
CA HIS A 61 3.22 7.39 -13.46
C HIS A 61 4.61 6.79 -13.37
N THR A 62 5.49 7.39 -12.58
CA THR A 62 6.80 6.77 -12.33
C THR A 62 6.64 5.44 -11.57
N ALA A 63 7.55 4.48 -11.78
CA ALA A 63 7.60 3.19 -11.08
C ALA A 63 7.76 3.29 -9.54
N ARG A 64 7.88 4.50 -8.98
CA ARG A 64 7.83 4.74 -7.53
C ARG A 64 6.44 4.53 -6.94
N VAL A 65 5.39 4.67 -7.76
CA VAL A 65 4.00 4.49 -7.35
C VAL A 65 3.53 3.16 -7.89
N MET A 66 3.22 2.22 -7.00
CA MET A 66 2.74 0.90 -7.39
C MET A 66 1.22 0.83 -7.23
N PRO A 67 0.46 0.64 -8.33
CA PRO A 67 -0.98 0.49 -8.23
C PRO A 67 -1.37 -0.91 -7.74
N LYS A 68 -2.56 -1.03 -7.18
CA LYS A 68 -3.25 -2.27 -6.82
C LYS A 68 -4.71 -2.20 -7.28
N ASN A 69 -5.39 -3.36 -7.25
CA ASN A 69 -6.81 -3.46 -7.57
C ASN A 69 -7.18 -2.84 -8.93
N CYS A 70 -6.33 -3.04 -9.95
CA CYS A 70 -6.62 -2.54 -11.29
C CYS A 70 -7.78 -3.34 -11.92
N ALA A 71 -8.77 -2.61 -12.43
CA ALA A 71 -9.91 -3.15 -13.14
C ALA A 71 -10.05 -2.49 -14.51
N CYS A 72 -10.55 -3.25 -15.47
CA CYS A 72 -10.88 -2.77 -16.81
C CYS A 72 -12.37 -3.00 -17.07
N ASN A 73 -13.06 -1.97 -17.54
CA ASN A 73 -14.46 -2.07 -17.97
C ASN A 73 -14.59 -1.60 -19.42
N ASP A 74 -15.28 -2.37 -20.26
CA ASP A 74 -15.61 -1.95 -21.61
C ASP A 74 -16.60 -0.79 -21.59
N LEU A 75 -16.38 0.20 -22.45
CA LEU A 75 -17.24 1.35 -22.68
C LEU A 75 -17.78 1.34 -24.12
N PRO A 76 -18.96 1.94 -24.36
CA PRO A 76 -19.48 2.13 -25.72
C PRO A 76 -18.50 2.89 -26.62
N GLY A 77 -18.47 2.55 -27.91
CA GLY A 77 -17.67 3.24 -28.91
C GLY A 77 -16.20 2.80 -28.99
N ASN A 78 -15.93 1.51 -28.78
CA ASN A 78 -14.60 0.91 -28.81
C ASN A 78 -13.63 1.61 -27.85
N LYS A 79 -14.08 1.76 -26.60
CA LYS A 79 -13.31 2.36 -25.52
C LYS A 79 -13.27 1.42 -24.33
N ARG A 80 -12.24 1.56 -23.51
CA ARG A 80 -12.07 0.85 -22.25
C ARG A 80 -11.76 1.84 -21.14
N TYR A 81 -12.24 1.55 -19.96
CA TYR A 81 -12.03 2.33 -18.75
C TYR A 81 -11.15 1.53 -17.79
N CYS A 82 -10.03 2.12 -17.40
CA CYS A 82 -9.16 1.58 -16.37
C CYS A 82 -9.37 2.32 -15.06
N GLU A 83 -9.46 1.57 -13.97
CA GLU A 83 -9.46 2.09 -12.60
C GLU A 83 -8.43 1.31 -11.80
N CYS A 84 -7.54 2.01 -11.09
CA CYS A 84 -6.55 1.42 -10.19
C CYS A 84 -6.52 2.19 -8.87
N SER A 85 -6.15 1.54 -7.78
CA SER A 85 -5.91 2.18 -6.48
C SER A 85 -4.40 2.31 -6.21
N PHE A 86 -3.93 3.42 -5.66
CA PHE A 86 -2.51 3.60 -5.34
C PHE A 86 -2.35 4.42 -4.06
N VAL A 87 -1.19 4.31 -3.39
CA VAL A 87 -0.89 5.10 -2.17
C VAL A 87 -0.57 6.53 -2.58
N CYS A 88 -1.30 7.51 -2.05
CA CYS A 88 -1.15 8.91 -2.44
C CYS A 88 -0.17 9.70 -1.61
N ASN A 89 -0.10 9.36 -0.33
CA ASN A 89 0.68 10.05 0.68
C ASN A 89 1.69 9.05 1.27
N SER A 90 2.64 8.62 0.44
CA SER A 90 3.81 7.83 0.86
C SER A 90 4.90 8.70 1.44
#